data_AF-A0A8J9YQJ1-F1
#
_entry.id   AF-A0A8J9YQJ1-F1
#
_cell.length_a   1.000
_cell.length_b   1.000
_cell.length_c   1.000
_cell.angle_alpha   90.00
_cell.angle_beta   90.00
_cell.angle_gamma   90.00
#
_symmetry.space_group_name_H-M   'P 1'
#
loop_
_entity.id
_entity.type
_entity.pdbx_description
1 polymer ?
#
loop_
_entity_poly.entity_id
_entity_poly.type
_entity_poly.pdbx_seq_one_letter_code
_entity_poly.pdbx_strand_id
1 'polypeptide(L)'
;MLTQILLIVTLVFTCSTARDPFDLTGEVFSDFSVVIPRRGEECFYQPVDDEVESMYVQYTALREDILDELQFIVRGPAGQPLKQTSGESDSFDLDFTDDQHPGRGTYSICLYNNYIMKDVIVYLELEVWNENSLADDYEDDDETAEEALDSVSVLYQENYNDVHLTISGPDGAVLLHANGDYEEYRINITDSQQRGPYEMCFENRYLLEETAVYVEMWVEYNDSLDILLHSDNRDKLGNVTTSLKKIADRVQRMDLHAGLISQWYHKDSLTLRFSDKHVNNVGMLICVMIIGSGLLQAFFIKKLFLRAQEESNTDPPVISDQPRKSSNSRLA
;
A
#
# COMPACT_ATOMS: atom_id res chain seq x y z
N MET A 1 9.89 -10.51 -41.76
CA MET A 1 10.20 -11.57 -40.77
C MET A 1 10.78 -11.02 -39.47
N LEU A 2 11.79 -10.14 -39.49
CA LEU A 2 12.38 -9.59 -38.26
C LEU A 2 11.37 -8.86 -37.34
N THR A 3 10.42 -8.14 -37.94
CA THR A 3 9.34 -7.42 -37.22
C THR A 3 8.36 -8.34 -36.51
N GLN A 4 8.08 -9.53 -37.06
CA GLN A 4 7.20 -10.52 -36.40
C GLN A 4 7.89 -11.21 -35.22
N ILE A 5 9.20 -11.46 -35.32
CA ILE A 5 9.97 -12.09 -34.24
C ILE A 5 10.07 -11.13 -33.05
N LEU A 6 10.30 -9.83 -33.30
CA LEU A 6 10.37 -8.83 -32.25
C LEU A 6 9.06 -8.73 -31.46
N LEU A 7 7.91 -8.76 -32.17
CA LEU A 7 6.57 -8.65 -31.58
C LEU A 7 6.20 -9.85 -30.71
N ILE A 8 6.61 -11.06 -31.11
CA ILE A 8 6.37 -12.30 -30.35
C ILE A 8 7.21 -12.30 -29.06
N VAL A 9 8.46 -11.82 -29.12
CA VAL A 9 9.35 -11.80 -27.95
C VAL A 9 8.88 -10.79 -26.90
N THR A 10 8.38 -9.61 -27.30
CA THR A 10 7.78 -8.66 -26.35
C THR A 10 6.51 -9.20 -25.70
N LEU A 11 5.67 -9.92 -26.44
CA LEU A 11 4.39 -10.46 -25.94
C LEU A 11 4.59 -11.62 -24.94
N VAL A 12 5.63 -12.44 -25.12
CA VAL A 12 5.95 -13.54 -24.21
C VAL A 12 6.58 -13.04 -22.89
N PHE A 13 7.37 -11.96 -22.95
CA PHE A 13 8.00 -11.40 -21.75
C PHE A 13 7.00 -10.68 -20.83
N THR A 14 5.90 -10.14 -21.37
CA THR A 14 4.85 -9.50 -20.56
C THR A 14 3.93 -10.48 -19.83
N CYS A 15 3.82 -11.73 -20.29
CA CYS A 15 2.90 -12.71 -19.67
C CYS A 15 3.52 -13.54 -18.53
N SER A 16 4.83 -13.49 -18.30
CA SER A 16 5.54 -14.45 -17.44
C SER A 16 5.79 -13.99 -15.99
N THR A 17 5.30 -12.82 -15.58
CA THR A 17 5.53 -12.26 -14.23
C THR A 17 4.28 -12.13 -13.34
N ALA A 18 3.10 -12.57 -13.78
CA ALA A 18 1.91 -12.60 -12.94
C ALA A 18 1.89 -13.86 -12.06
N ARG A 19 2.69 -13.88 -10.99
CA ARG A 19 2.41 -14.74 -9.83
C ARG A 19 1.39 -14.00 -8.98
N ASP A 20 0.26 -14.63 -8.71
CA ASP A 20 -0.85 -14.06 -7.94
C ASP A 20 -0.37 -13.81 -6.49
N PRO A 21 -0.20 -12.55 -6.06
CA PRO A 21 0.35 -12.23 -4.74
C PRO A 21 -0.69 -12.37 -3.61
N PHE A 22 -1.87 -12.94 -3.88
CA PHE A 22 -3.05 -12.94 -3.01
C PHE A 22 -3.57 -14.34 -2.65
N ASP A 23 -2.68 -15.31 -2.42
CA ASP A 23 -3.07 -16.56 -1.76
C ASP A 23 -3.24 -16.28 -0.25
N LEU A 24 -4.36 -15.65 0.10
CA LEU A 24 -4.74 -15.21 1.44
C LEU A 24 -5.68 -16.27 2.06
N THR A 25 -5.13 -17.43 2.40
CA THR A 25 -5.86 -18.42 3.20
C THR A 25 -5.66 -18.09 4.68
N GLY A 26 -6.63 -17.40 5.28
CA GLY A 26 -6.63 -17.03 6.71
C GLY A 26 -7.40 -15.74 6.98
N GLU A 27 -7.58 -15.41 8.26
CA GLU A 27 -8.10 -14.12 8.69
C GLU A 27 -7.21 -13.00 8.15
N VAL A 28 -7.83 -12.05 7.44
CA VAL A 28 -7.13 -10.89 6.91
C VAL A 28 -7.63 -9.68 7.66
N PHE A 29 -6.81 -9.19 8.58
CA PHE A 29 -6.96 -7.87 9.16
C PHE A 29 -6.04 -6.90 8.41
N SER A 30 -6.57 -5.76 8.00
CA SER A 30 -5.83 -4.72 7.29
C SER A 30 -6.35 -3.34 7.68
N ASP A 31 -5.48 -2.57 8.32
CA ASP A 31 -5.70 -1.17 8.66
C ASP A 31 -4.66 -0.29 7.98
N PHE A 32 -5.11 0.77 7.30
CA PHE A 32 -4.19 1.70 6.65
C PHE A 32 -4.81 3.07 6.41
N SER A 33 -3.95 4.08 6.28
CA SER A 33 -4.35 5.42 5.85
C SER A 33 -4.05 5.61 4.37
N VAL A 34 -5.03 6.14 3.62
CA VAL A 34 -4.90 6.44 2.20
C VAL A 34 -5.14 7.93 1.94
N VAL A 35 -4.35 8.51 1.04
CA VAL A 35 -4.56 9.86 0.49
C VAL A 35 -5.39 9.74 -0.78
N ILE A 36 -6.61 10.27 -0.75
CA ILE A 36 -7.51 10.33 -1.90
C ILE A 36 -7.29 11.68 -2.61
N PRO A 37 -6.75 11.69 -3.84
CA PRO A 37 -6.44 12.93 -4.52
C PRO A 37 -7.70 13.74 -4.84
N ARG A 38 -7.58 15.06 -4.93
CA ARG A 38 -8.68 15.96 -5.33
C ARG A 38 -9.33 15.52 -6.64
N ARG A 39 -10.66 15.40 -6.65
CA ARG A 39 -11.43 14.89 -7.80
C ARG A 39 -10.94 13.52 -8.29
N GLY A 40 -10.39 12.73 -7.38
CA GLY A 40 -9.84 11.41 -7.62
C GLY A 40 -10.62 10.32 -6.89
N GLU A 41 -10.33 9.09 -7.28
CA GLU A 41 -10.90 7.87 -6.74
C GLU A 41 -9.75 6.93 -6.40
N GLU A 42 -9.77 6.33 -5.22
CA GLU A 42 -8.92 5.18 -4.91
C GLU A 42 -9.82 3.98 -4.61
N CYS A 43 -9.48 2.82 -5.19
CA CYS A 43 -10.23 1.59 -5.03
C CYS A 43 -9.33 0.45 -4.54
N PHE A 44 -9.81 -0.26 -3.53
CA PHE A 44 -9.19 -1.46 -2.98
C PHE A 44 -9.99 -2.68 -3.41
N TYR A 45 -9.31 -3.78 -3.70
CA TYR A 45 -9.93 -4.99 -4.22
C TYR A 45 -9.66 -6.15 -3.27
N GLN A 46 -10.72 -6.70 -2.69
CA GLN A 46 -10.63 -7.82 -1.75
C GLN A 46 -11.24 -9.07 -2.41
N PRO A 47 -10.43 -10.10 -2.74
CA PRO A 47 -10.97 -11.39 -3.13
C PRO A 47 -11.60 -12.07 -1.91
N VAL A 48 -12.80 -12.62 -2.11
CA VAL A 48 -13.57 -13.38 -1.13
C VAL A 48 -13.89 -14.74 -1.75
N ASP A 49 -13.47 -15.81 -1.08
CA ASP A 49 -13.72 -17.19 -1.50
C ASP A 49 -14.95 -17.79 -0.81
N ASP A 50 -14.98 -19.11 -0.65
CA ASP A 50 -16.06 -19.86 0.00
C ASP A 50 -15.95 -20.00 1.50
N GLU A 51 -14.74 -19.85 1.99
CA GLU A 51 -14.42 -20.13 3.38
C GLU A 51 -14.62 -18.86 4.21
N VAL A 52 -14.65 -17.69 3.57
CA VAL A 52 -15.00 -16.42 4.20
C VAL A 52 -16.50 -16.34 4.49
N GLU A 53 -16.82 -16.02 5.74
CA GLU A 53 -18.19 -15.90 6.22
C GLU A 53 -18.62 -14.46 6.41
N SER A 54 -17.71 -13.57 6.79
CA SER A 54 -18.00 -12.14 6.85
C SER A 54 -16.84 -11.25 6.43
N MET A 55 -17.19 -10.03 5.98
CA MET A 55 -16.24 -8.95 5.71
C MET A 55 -16.74 -7.66 6.35
N TYR A 56 -15.94 -7.11 7.25
CA TYR A 56 -16.17 -5.82 7.88
C TYR A 56 -15.30 -4.75 7.22
N VAL A 57 -15.91 -3.63 6.84
CA VAL A 57 -15.21 -2.48 6.29
C VAL A 57 -15.62 -1.22 7.04
N GLN A 58 -14.67 -0.49 7.59
CA GLN A 58 -14.91 0.79 8.23
C GLN A 58 -13.99 1.84 7.64
N TYR A 59 -14.50 3.06 7.46
CA TYR A 59 -13.67 4.19 7.09
C TYR A 59 -13.93 5.39 7.98
N THR A 60 -12.87 6.15 8.24
CA THR A 60 -12.90 7.39 8.99
C THR A 60 -12.12 8.46 8.23
N ALA A 61 -12.78 9.54 7.81
CA ALA A 61 -12.07 10.68 7.26
C ALA A 61 -11.35 11.42 8.41
N LEU A 62 -10.05 11.65 8.27
CA LEU A 62 -9.26 12.26 9.35
C LEU A 62 -9.48 13.77 9.51
N ARG A 63 -10.31 14.38 8.65
CA ARG A 63 -10.66 15.79 8.71
C ARG A 63 -12.17 15.97 8.59
N GLU A 64 -12.75 16.65 9.57
CA GLU A 64 -14.20 16.87 9.65
C GLU A 64 -14.71 17.88 8.61
N ASP A 65 -13.87 18.82 8.16
CA ASP A 65 -14.28 19.95 7.30
C ASP A 65 -14.56 19.58 5.83
N ILE A 66 -14.39 18.31 5.48
CA ILE A 66 -14.44 17.77 4.11
C ILE A 66 -15.29 16.50 4.01
N LEU A 67 -15.94 16.09 5.10
CA LEU A 67 -16.72 14.85 5.17
C LEU A 67 -17.81 14.80 4.09
N ASP A 68 -18.58 15.88 3.92
CA ASP A 68 -19.71 16.03 2.98
C ASP A 68 -19.35 15.68 1.51
N GLU A 69 -18.07 15.76 1.16
CA GLU A 69 -17.56 15.65 -0.20
C GLU A 69 -16.90 14.28 -0.48
N LEU A 70 -16.68 13.48 0.57
CA LEU A 70 -16.16 12.12 0.45
C LEU A 70 -17.32 11.15 0.23
N GLN A 71 -17.19 10.33 -0.81
CA GLN A 71 -18.13 9.27 -1.14
C GLN A 71 -17.47 7.90 -0.98
N PHE A 72 -18.13 7.02 -0.23
CA PHE A 72 -17.70 5.65 -0.01
C PHE A 72 -18.63 4.69 -0.73
N ILE A 73 -18.07 3.76 -1.51
CA ILE A 73 -18.85 2.79 -2.29
C ILE A 73 -18.21 1.41 -2.16
N VAL A 74 -18.98 0.44 -1.67
CA VAL A 74 -18.63 -0.98 -1.72
C VAL A 74 -19.43 -1.63 -2.83
N ARG A 75 -18.74 -2.30 -3.76
CA ARG A 75 -19.38 -3.05 -4.86
C ARG A 75 -19.04 -4.53 -4.77
N GLY A 76 -20.03 -5.35 -5.08
CA GLY A 76 -19.87 -6.80 -5.16
C GLY A 76 -19.16 -7.26 -6.44
N PRO A 77 -18.95 -8.57 -6.60
CA PRO A 77 -18.19 -9.14 -7.72
C PRO A 77 -18.76 -8.88 -9.11
N ALA A 78 -20.08 -8.67 -9.23
CA ALA A 78 -20.71 -8.29 -10.50
C ALA A 78 -20.75 -6.77 -10.72
N GLY A 79 -20.09 -5.99 -9.87
CA GLY A 79 -19.95 -4.53 -9.97
C GLY A 79 -21.16 -3.73 -9.47
N GLN A 80 -22.18 -4.39 -8.92
CA GLN A 80 -23.34 -3.74 -8.32
C GLN A 80 -22.96 -3.09 -6.98
N PRO A 81 -23.47 -1.88 -6.68
CA PRO A 81 -23.24 -1.25 -5.39
C PRO A 81 -24.02 -2.00 -4.29
N LEU A 82 -23.32 -2.35 -3.21
CA LEU A 82 -23.87 -2.98 -2.02
C LEU A 82 -24.08 -1.94 -0.91
N LYS A 83 -23.12 -1.02 -0.77
CA LYS A 83 -23.18 0.12 0.14
C LYS A 83 -22.70 1.36 -0.59
N GLN A 84 -23.39 2.47 -0.37
CA GLN A 84 -22.98 3.78 -0.87
C GLN A 84 -23.35 4.83 0.16
N THR A 85 -22.36 5.54 0.68
CA THR A 85 -22.54 6.64 1.62
C THR A 85 -21.75 7.87 1.19
N SER A 86 -22.14 9.01 1.72
CA SER A 86 -21.53 10.31 1.46
C SER A 86 -21.64 11.11 2.75
N GLY A 87 -20.61 11.85 3.11
CA GLY A 87 -20.74 12.85 4.17
C GLY A 87 -20.44 12.43 5.60
N GLU A 88 -20.22 11.15 5.88
CA GLU A 88 -20.01 10.67 7.25
C GLU A 88 -19.11 9.44 7.26
N SER A 89 -18.20 9.36 8.24
CA SER A 89 -17.49 8.12 8.58
C SER A 89 -18.52 7.02 8.87
N ASP A 90 -18.36 5.86 8.26
CA ASP A 90 -19.34 4.78 8.33
C ASP A 90 -18.65 3.42 8.32
N SER A 91 -19.38 2.40 8.76
CA SER A 91 -18.97 1.00 8.66
C SER A 91 -19.99 0.18 7.88
N PHE A 92 -19.52 -0.93 7.34
CA PHE A 92 -20.31 -1.85 6.55
C PHE A 92 -19.86 -3.28 6.81
N ASP A 93 -20.80 -4.06 7.34
CA ASP A 93 -20.64 -5.48 7.59
C ASP A 93 -21.35 -6.28 6.48
N LEU A 94 -20.64 -7.22 5.89
CA LEU A 94 -21.13 -8.13 4.87
C LEU A 94 -21.11 -9.54 5.43
N ASP A 95 -22.28 -10.07 5.70
CA ASP A 95 -22.47 -11.47 6.10
C ASP A 95 -22.74 -12.33 4.85
N PHE A 96 -21.77 -13.15 4.46
CA PHE A 96 -21.86 -14.07 3.33
C PHE A 96 -22.61 -15.35 3.66
N THR A 97 -22.99 -15.58 4.92
CA THR A 97 -23.83 -16.72 5.32
C THR A 97 -25.30 -16.49 4.95
N ASP A 98 -25.72 -15.24 4.74
CA ASP A 98 -27.07 -14.91 4.24
C ASP A 98 -27.15 -15.05 2.71
N ASP A 99 -28.14 -15.83 2.24
CA ASP A 99 -28.42 -16.12 0.82
C ASP A 99 -28.66 -14.85 -0.04
N GLN A 100 -28.77 -13.67 0.57
CA GLN A 100 -29.04 -12.39 -0.11
C GLN A 100 -27.80 -11.71 -0.70
N HIS A 101 -26.58 -12.10 -0.30
CA HIS A 101 -25.36 -11.44 -0.76
C HIS A 101 -24.79 -12.08 -2.02
N PRO A 102 -24.19 -11.30 -2.94
CA PRO A 102 -23.61 -11.84 -4.15
C PRO A 102 -22.39 -12.70 -3.78
N GLY A 103 -22.52 -14.03 -3.86
CA GLY A 103 -21.45 -14.94 -3.49
C GLY A 103 -20.11 -14.68 -4.19
N ARG A 104 -19.06 -15.37 -3.73
CA ARG A 104 -17.67 -15.47 -4.23
C ARG A 104 -17.23 -14.47 -5.31
N GLY A 105 -16.13 -13.79 -5.05
CA GLY A 105 -15.40 -13.04 -6.06
C GLY A 105 -14.69 -11.83 -5.49
N THR A 106 -14.35 -10.88 -6.36
CA THR A 106 -13.59 -9.70 -5.95
C THR A 106 -14.53 -8.55 -5.63
N TYR A 107 -14.54 -8.14 -4.38
CA TYR A 107 -15.23 -6.94 -3.92
C TYR A 107 -14.35 -5.72 -4.18
N SER A 108 -14.97 -4.58 -4.47
CA SER A 108 -14.25 -3.31 -4.61
C SER A 108 -14.75 -2.30 -3.60
N ILE A 109 -13.82 -1.67 -2.89
CA ILE A 109 -14.05 -0.66 -1.85
C ILE A 109 -13.44 0.63 -2.38
N CYS A 110 -14.28 1.56 -2.82
CA CYS A 110 -13.85 2.79 -3.48
C CYS A 110 -14.19 4.02 -2.63
N LEU A 111 -13.21 4.92 -2.53
CA LEU A 111 -13.33 6.22 -1.89
C LEU A 111 -13.15 7.29 -2.97
N TYR A 112 -14.17 8.13 -3.15
CA TYR A 112 -14.19 9.17 -4.16
C TYR A 112 -14.22 10.55 -3.50
N ASN A 113 -13.21 11.36 -3.80
CA ASN A 113 -13.07 12.70 -3.26
C ASN A 113 -13.64 13.73 -4.24
N ASN A 114 -14.87 14.20 -4.00
CA ASN A 114 -15.47 15.27 -4.82
C ASN A 114 -14.86 16.65 -4.56
N TYR A 115 -14.09 16.80 -3.48
CA TYR A 115 -13.53 18.07 -3.08
C TYR A 115 -12.49 18.57 -4.08
N ILE A 116 -12.63 19.83 -4.50
CA ILE A 116 -11.82 20.41 -5.58
C ILE A 116 -10.47 20.93 -5.06
N MET A 117 -10.40 21.31 -3.79
CA MET A 117 -9.32 22.15 -3.29
C MET A 117 -8.18 21.38 -2.66
N LYS A 118 -8.45 20.21 -2.07
CA LYS A 118 -7.48 19.46 -1.27
C LYS A 118 -7.67 17.96 -1.42
N ASP A 119 -6.59 17.25 -1.17
CA ASP A 119 -6.60 15.81 -1.00
C ASP A 119 -7.21 15.46 0.38
N VAL A 120 -7.72 14.25 0.51
CA VAL A 120 -8.40 13.77 1.72
C VAL A 120 -7.68 12.56 2.25
N ILE A 121 -7.36 12.55 3.54
CA ILE A 121 -6.76 11.39 4.18
C ILE A 121 -7.89 10.60 4.87
N VAL A 122 -8.00 9.32 4.52
CA VAL A 122 -8.99 8.40 5.06
C VAL A 122 -8.26 7.26 5.73
N TYR A 123 -8.62 6.98 6.98
CA TYR A 123 -8.27 5.73 7.65
C TYR A 123 -9.29 4.67 7.24
N LEU A 124 -8.82 3.54 6.71
CA LEU A 124 -9.63 2.41 6.28
C LEU A 124 -9.22 1.17 7.10
N GLU A 125 -10.21 0.50 7.65
CA GLU A 125 -10.09 -0.76 8.37
C GLU A 125 -10.91 -1.81 7.63
N LEU A 126 -10.27 -2.94 7.32
CA LEU A 126 -10.83 -4.05 6.58
C LEU A 126 -10.51 -5.33 7.35
N GLU A 127 -11.56 -6.07 7.69
CA GLU A 127 -11.44 -7.37 8.33
C GLU A 127 -12.20 -8.42 7.53
N VAL A 128 -11.59 -9.57 7.30
CA VAL A 128 -12.18 -10.72 6.60
C VAL A 128 -12.09 -11.93 7.52
N TRP A 129 -13.25 -12.47 7.89
CA TRP A 129 -13.38 -13.50 8.92
C TRP A 129 -13.90 -14.82 8.33
N ASN A 130 -13.48 -15.91 8.97
CA ASN A 130 -13.95 -17.27 8.73
C ASN A 130 -14.21 -17.89 10.11
N GLU A 131 -15.46 -18.08 10.58
CA GLU A 131 -15.72 -18.57 11.95
C GLU A 131 -15.12 -19.96 12.20
N ASN A 132 -14.84 -20.74 11.14
CA ASN A 132 -14.25 -22.06 11.29
C ASN A 132 -12.80 -22.03 11.79
N SER A 133 -12.12 -20.87 11.84
CA SER A 133 -10.78 -20.73 12.43
C SER A 133 -10.77 -20.45 13.94
N LEU A 134 -11.88 -20.00 14.54
CA LEU A 134 -11.85 -19.39 15.89
C LEU A 134 -12.75 -20.03 16.95
N ALA A 135 -13.56 -21.03 16.62
CA ALA A 135 -14.54 -21.60 17.54
C ALA A 135 -13.97 -22.36 18.77
N ASP A 136 -12.64 -22.38 18.99
CA ASP A 136 -12.04 -23.27 20.00
C ASP A 136 -11.52 -22.63 21.29
N ASP A 137 -11.45 -21.31 21.54
CA ASP A 137 -10.73 -20.88 22.77
C ASP A 137 -11.07 -19.57 23.55
N TYR A 138 -12.16 -18.84 23.30
CA TYR A 138 -12.45 -17.65 24.13
C TYR A 138 -13.92 -17.55 24.60
N GLU A 139 -14.23 -18.24 25.70
CA GLU A 139 -15.35 -17.85 26.56
C GLU A 139 -14.98 -16.59 27.38
N ASP A 140 -15.90 -15.64 27.36
CA ASP A 140 -15.93 -14.36 28.06
C ASP A 140 -15.52 -14.42 29.53
N ASP A 141 -14.69 -13.45 29.94
CA ASP A 141 -14.73 -12.87 31.28
C ASP A 141 -14.28 -11.40 31.17
N ASP A 142 -15.27 -10.51 31.06
CA ASP A 142 -15.11 -9.06 31.09
C ASP A 142 -15.24 -8.56 32.53
N GLU A 143 -14.10 -8.17 33.13
CA GLU A 143 -14.11 -7.20 34.22
C GLU A 143 -12.93 -6.22 34.04
N THR A 144 -13.28 -4.95 34.13
CA THR A 144 -12.51 -3.76 33.79
C THR A 144 -11.36 -3.54 34.78
N ALA A 145 -10.12 -3.68 34.31
CA ALA A 145 -8.92 -3.27 35.05
C ALA A 145 -8.27 -2.09 34.32
N GLU A 146 -8.41 -0.89 34.87
CA GLU A 146 -7.55 0.25 34.52
C GLU A 146 -6.14 -0.05 35.09
N GLU A 147 -5.23 -0.49 34.23
CA GLU A 147 -3.83 -0.66 34.59
C GLU A 147 -3.04 0.64 34.40
N ALA A 148 -2.07 0.85 35.30
CA ALA A 148 -1.26 2.04 35.34
C ALA A 148 -0.12 1.95 34.31
N LEU A 149 -0.19 2.85 33.32
CA LEU A 149 0.85 3.10 32.31
C LEU A 149 2.19 3.46 33.00
N ASP A 150 3.30 2.84 32.58
CA ASP A 150 4.63 3.06 33.18
C ASP A 150 5.65 3.68 32.21
N SER A 151 5.49 3.50 30.90
CA SER A 151 6.28 4.24 29.92
C SER A 151 5.57 4.33 28.57
N VAL A 152 5.81 5.41 27.84
CA VAL A 152 5.36 5.60 26.46
C VAL A 152 6.61 5.75 25.60
N SER A 153 6.72 4.90 24.58
CA SER A 153 7.75 5.01 23.57
C SER A 153 7.13 5.48 22.27
N VAL A 154 7.81 6.39 21.60
CA VAL A 154 7.40 6.93 20.31
C VAL A 154 8.50 6.64 19.29
N LEU A 155 8.17 5.87 18.25
CA LEU A 155 9.02 5.72 17.08
C LEU A 155 8.60 6.73 16.04
N TYR A 156 9.57 7.52 15.60
CA TYR A 156 9.42 8.45 14.51
C TYR A 156 10.25 7.95 13.32
N GLN A 157 9.60 7.75 12.18
CA GLN A 157 10.24 7.21 10.98
C GLN A 157 10.08 8.19 9.81
N GLU A 158 11.03 9.10 9.64
CA GLU A 158 11.20 9.87 8.39
C GLU A 158 12.66 10.25 8.11
N ASN A 159 12.97 10.34 6.81
CA ASN A 159 14.29 10.70 6.26
C ASN A 159 14.43 12.21 5.99
N TYR A 160 13.66 13.04 6.71
CA TYR A 160 13.58 14.48 6.50
C TYR A 160 13.82 15.22 7.82
N ASN A 161 14.87 16.04 7.84
CA ASN A 161 15.35 16.77 9.02
C ASN A 161 14.44 17.93 9.46
N ASP A 162 13.19 17.97 9.00
CA ASP A 162 12.41 19.19 8.84
C ASP A 162 11.12 19.22 9.71
N VAL A 163 10.77 18.10 10.33
CA VAL A 163 9.67 18.00 11.29
C VAL A 163 10.22 18.04 12.71
N HIS A 164 9.67 18.95 13.52
CA HIS A 164 9.95 19.06 14.94
C HIS A 164 8.86 18.35 15.75
N LEU A 165 9.24 17.37 16.56
CA LEU A 165 8.35 16.71 17.51
C LEU A 165 8.52 17.32 18.90
N THR A 166 7.43 17.76 19.51
CA THR A 166 7.40 18.16 20.93
C THR A 166 6.37 17.31 21.66
N ILE A 167 6.77 16.69 22.77
CA ILE A 167 5.85 15.95 23.65
C ILE A 167 5.78 16.68 24.98
N SER A 168 4.57 17.05 25.39
CA SER A 168 4.28 17.73 26.65
C SER A 168 3.47 16.82 27.59
N GLY A 169 3.83 16.83 28.86
CA GLY A 169 3.12 16.10 29.90
C GLY A 169 1.80 16.76 30.31
N PRO A 170 1.03 16.13 31.21
CA PRO A 170 -0.28 16.62 31.67
C PRO A 170 -0.23 17.98 32.39
N ASP A 171 0.93 18.34 32.92
CA ASP A 171 1.20 19.62 33.58
C ASP A 171 1.64 20.72 32.59
N GLY A 172 1.69 20.40 31.30
CA GLY A 172 2.19 21.28 30.23
C GLY A 172 3.71 21.39 30.20
N ALA A 173 4.45 20.61 31.00
CA ALA A 173 5.90 20.57 30.92
C ALA A 173 6.33 19.82 29.64
N VAL A 174 7.23 20.43 28.86
CA VAL A 174 7.82 19.79 27.69
C VAL A 174 8.75 18.67 28.17
N LEU A 175 8.40 17.43 27.85
CA LEU A 175 9.15 16.23 28.21
C LEU A 175 10.15 15.86 27.12
N LEU A 176 9.78 16.09 25.86
CA LEU A 176 10.63 15.80 24.70
C LEU A 176 10.57 16.95 23.70
N HIS A 177 11.74 17.30 23.16
CA HIS A 177 11.85 18.14 21.98
C HIS A 177 12.88 17.50 21.03
N ALA A 178 12.41 17.02 19.90
CA ALA A 178 13.17 16.24 18.94
C ALA A 178 13.16 16.91 17.56
N ASN A 179 14.32 16.88 16.88
CA ASN A 179 14.50 17.46 15.55
C ASN A 179 14.93 16.35 14.59
N GLY A 180 14.04 15.93 13.69
CA GLY A 180 14.37 15.40 12.35
C GLY A 180 15.25 14.16 12.18
N ASP A 181 15.84 13.57 13.22
CA ASP A 181 16.67 12.36 13.11
C ASP A 181 15.90 11.12 13.62
N TYR A 182 16.04 10.01 12.89
CA TYR A 182 15.49 8.69 13.24
C TYR A 182 16.00 8.24 14.62
N GLU A 183 15.22 8.50 15.67
CA GLU A 183 15.49 7.99 17.01
C GLU A 183 14.20 7.51 17.68
N GLU A 184 14.28 6.37 18.35
CA GLU A 184 13.26 5.88 19.28
C GLU A 184 13.34 6.74 20.54
N TYR A 185 12.25 7.42 20.90
CA TYR A 185 12.20 8.22 22.11
C TYR A 185 11.38 7.50 23.19
N ARG A 186 12.03 7.19 24.31
CA ARG A 186 11.38 6.60 25.50
C ARG A 186 11.12 7.66 26.56
N ILE A 187 9.86 7.81 26.96
CA ILE A 187 9.45 8.65 28.09
C ILE A 187 9.11 7.72 29.25
N ASN A 188 9.96 7.73 30.27
CA ASN A 188 9.71 6.98 31.50
C ASN A 188 8.71 7.74 32.38
N ILE A 189 7.56 7.14 32.67
CA ILE A 189 6.48 7.74 33.45
C ILE A 189 6.64 7.31 34.91
N THR A 190 7.70 7.77 35.57
CA THR A 190 8.09 7.21 36.88
C THR A 190 7.34 7.79 38.08
N ASP A 191 6.52 8.83 37.91
CA ASP A 191 5.87 9.52 39.03
C ASP A 191 4.36 9.72 38.85
N SER A 192 3.62 9.57 39.96
CA SER A 192 2.17 9.78 40.05
C SER A 192 1.66 11.16 39.59
N GLN A 193 2.55 12.14 39.43
CA GLN A 193 2.24 13.47 38.86
C GLN A 193 2.19 13.50 37.33
N GLN A 194 2.56 12.41 36.65
CA GLN A 194 2.59 12.32 35.19
C GLN A 194 1.43 11.48 34.62
N ARG A 195 0.38 11.24 35.42
CA ARG A 195 -0.86 10.61 34.95
C ARG A 195 -1.80 11.66 34.38
N GLY A 196 -2.14 11.53 33.11
CA GLY A 196 -3.04 12.43 32.41
C GLY A 196 -2.79 12.43 30.91
N PRO A 197 -3.45 13.31 30.16
CA PRO A 197 -3.25 13.42 28.72
C PRO A 197 -1.85 13.96 28.42
N TYR A 198 -1.17 13.32 27.47
CA TYR A 198 0.06 13.82 26.87
C TYR A 198 -0.30 14.51 25.55
N GLU A 199 0.34 15.64 25.27
CA GLU A 199 0.17 16.36 24.02
C GLU A 199 1.39 16.15 23.14
N MET A 200 1.18 15.71 21.90
CA MET A 200 2.23 15.57 20.89
C MET A 200 2.00 16.60 19.79
N CYS A 201 2.98 17.48 19.56
CA CYS A 201 2.92 18.51 18.54
C CYS A 201 3.98 18.25 17.47
N PHE A 202 3.56 18.27 16.21
CA PHE A 202 4.43 18.19 15.04
C PHE A 202 4.47 19.56 14.36
N GLU A 203 5.62 20.21 14.36
CA GLU A 203 5.85 21.49 13.68
C GLU A 203 6.65 21.24 12.40
N ASN A 204 6.00 21.39 11.25
CA ASN A 204 6.68 21.48 9.96
C ASN A 204 7.14 22.93 9.73
N ARG A 205 8.44 23.18 9.78
CA ARG A 205 9.00 24.54 9.63
C ARG A 205 9.13 24.99 8.18
N TYR A 206 9.05 24.09 7.22
CA TYR A 206 9.19 24.41 5.79
C TYR A 206 7.84 24.29 5.09
N LEU A 207 7.11 25.42 5.13
CA LEU A 207 5.71 25.67 4.73
C LEU A 207 5.34 25.36 3.26
N LEU A 208 6.17 24.70 2.46
CA LEU A 208 5.96 24.59 1.02
C LEU A 208 5.39 23.25 0.56
N GLU A 209 5.54 22.18 1.35
CA GLU A 209 5.05 20.84 1.00
C GLU A 209 4.33 20.20 2.19
N GLU A 210 3.24 19.49 1.92
CA GLU A 210 2.54 18.68 2.92
C GLU A 210 3.43 17.47 3.28
N THR A 211 3.77 17.32 4.57
CA THR A 211 4.60 16.21 5.06
C THR A 211 3.73 15.26 5.86
N ALA A 212 3.75 13.98 5.50
CA ALA A 212 3.01 12.93 6.20
C ALA A 212 3.91 12.31 7.26
N VAL A 213 3.55 12.47 8.53
CA VAL A 213 4.32 11.93 9.66
C VAL A 213 3.73 10.59 10.10
N TYR A 214 4.56 9.56 10.19
CA TYR A 214 4.20 8.30 10.83
C TYR A 214 4.67 8.29 12.29
N VAL A 215 3.74 7.97 13.20
CA VAL A 215 3.98 7.92 14.64
C VAL A 215 3.57 6.54 15.13
N GLU A 216 4.52 5.77 15.61
CA GLU A 216 4.24 4.52 16.31
C GLU A 216 4.37 4.76 17.81
N MET A 217 3.38 4.33 18.58
CA MET A 217 3.35 4.51 20.03
C MET A 217 3.09 3.18 20.71
N TRP A 218 3.94 2.80 21.64
CA TRP A 218 3.69 1.65 22.52
C TRP A 218 3.88 2.03 23.98
N VAL A 219 3.12 1.34 24.82
CA VAL A 219 3.22 1.47 26.27
C VAL A 219 3.92 0.23 26.80
N GLU A 220 5.08 0.42 27.43
CA GLU A 220 5.78 -0.67 28.10
C GLU A 220 5.45 -0.59 29.60
N TYR A 221 4.75 -1.62 30.10
CA TYR A 221 4.51 -1.82 31.52
C TYR A 221 5.73 -2.55 32.08
N ASN A 222 6.43 -1.94 33.04
CA ASN A 222 7.57 -2.60 33.66
C ASN A 222 7.04 -3.79 34.47
N ASP A 223 7.51 -5.01 34.14
CA ASP A 223 7.14 -6.32 34.70
C ASP A 223 7.47 -6.51 36.20
N SER A 224 7.28 -5.46 37.02
CA SER A 224 7.27 -5.51 38.48
C SER A 224 6.20 -6.45 39.06
N LEU A 225 5.38 -7.05 38.18
CA LEU A 225 4.42 -8.11 38.47
C LEU A 225 5.04 -9.29 39.23
N ASP A 226 6.32 -9.59 38.96
CA ASP A 226 7.06 -10.65 39.64
C ASP A 226 7.24 -10.40 41.15
N ILE A 227 7.17 -9.13 41.58
CA ILE A 227 7.26 -8.73 43.00
C ILE A 227 5.90 -8.88 43.70
N LEU A 228 4.78 -8.70 42.98
CA LEU A 228 3.42 -8.89 43.53
C LEU A 228 3.04 -10.38 43.66
N LEU A 229 3.58 -11.24 42.78
CA LEU A 229 3.40 -12.70 42.83
C LEU A 229 4.02 -13.38 44.07
N HIS A 230 4.96 -12.71 44.75
CA HIS A 230 5.62 -13.24 45.96
C HIS A 230 5.02 -12.76 47.28
N SER A 231 3.98 -11.90 47.26
CA SER A 231 3.29 -11.48 48.50
C SER A 231 2.09 -12.39 48.80
N ASP A 232 2.03 -12.86 50.05
CA ASP A 232 1.23 -13.96 50.60
C ASP A 232 -0.29 -13.68 50.68
N ASN A 233 -0.90 -13.22 49.58
CA ASN A 233 -2.35 -12.96 49.44
C ASN A 233 -2.97 -13.85 48.36
N ARG A 234 -2.82 -15.18 48.52
CA ARG A 234 -3.27 -16.20 47.57
C ARG A 234 -4.76 -16.14 47.19
N ASP A 235 -5.61 -15.64 48.07
CA ASP A 235 -7.07 -15.63 47.82
C ASP A 235 -7.55 -14.38 47.07
N LYS A 236 -6.71 -13.34 46.94
CA LYS A 236 -6.98 -12.18 46.07
C LYS A 236 -6.21 -12.24 44.75
N LEU A 237 -5.17 -13.06 44.66
CA LEU A 237 -4.38 -13.23 43.43
C LEU A 237 -5.10 -14.03 42.35
N GLY A 238 -6.03 -14.93 42.69
CA GLY A 238 -6.75 -15.72 41.69
C GLY A 238 -7.41 -14.86 40.60
N ASN A 239 -8.01 -13.74 40.99
CA ASN A 239 -8.65 -12.79 40.08
C ASN A 239 -7.66 -11.85 39.37
N VAL A 240 -6.46 -11.65 39.92
CA VAL A 240 -5.43 -10.78 39.32
C VAL A 240 -4.59 -11.57 38.30
N THR A 241 -4.30 -12.85 38.56
CA THR A 241 -3.61 -13.73 37.61
C THR A 241 -4.41 -13.96 36.33
N THR A 242 -5.74 -13.97 36.39
CA THR A 242 -6.59 -14.07 35.19
C THR A 242 -6.56 -12.78 34.38
N SER A 243 -6.62 -11.61 35.01
CA SER A 243 -6.47 -10.32 34.31
C SER A 243 -5.10 -10.18 33.65
N LEU A 244 -4.02 -10.57 34.35
CA LEU A 244 -2.66 -10.49 33.82
C LEU A 244 -2.42 -11.47 32.68
N LYS A 245 -3.05 -12.64 32.73
CA LYS A 245 -3.04 -13.57 31.60
C LYS A 245 -3.76 -12.97 30.39
N LYS A 246 -4.89 -12.28 30.59
CA LYS A 246 -5.65 -11.60 29.51
C LYS A 246 -4.85 -10.45 28.90
N ILE A 247 -4.10 -9.70 29.70
CA ILE A 247 -3.23 -8.63 29.22
C ILE A 247 -2.00 -9.19 28.52
N ALA A 248 -1.36 -10.23 29.05
CA ALA A 248 -0.29 -10.92 28.36
C ALA A 248 -0.76 -11.46 27.00
N ASP A 249 -1.99 -11.98 26.90
CA ASP A 249 -2.59 -12.41 25.62
C ASP A 249 -2.88 -11.24 24.68
N ARG A 250 -3.35 -10.10 25.19
CA ARG A 250 -3.60 -8.90 24.39
C ARG A 250 -2.29 -8.26 23.91
N VAL A 251 -1.28 -8.22 24.76
CA VAL A 251 0.07 -7.77 24.41
C VAL A 251 0.69 -8.73 23.40
N GLN A 252 0.53 -10.04 23.58
CA GLN A 252 1.01 -11.03 22.62
C GLN A 252 0.29 -10.91 21.27
N ARG A 253 -1.01 -10.58 21.26
CA ARG A 253 -1.75 -10.27 20.01
C ARG A 253 -1.31 -8.94 19.39
N MET A 254 -1.05 -7.92 20.18
CA MET A 254 -0.46 -6.67 19.68
C MET A 254 0.95 -6.89 19.13
N ASP A 255 1.76 -7.73 19.75
CA ASP A 255 3.11 -8.07 19.29
C ASP A 255 3.05 -8.89 17.99
N LEU A 256 2.01 -9.73 17.84
CA LEU A 256 1.71 -10.44 16.61
C LEU A 256 1.25 -9.48 15.50
N HIS A 257 0.37 -8.51 15.81
CA HIS A 257 -0.03 -7.47 14.86
C HIS A 257 1.12 -6.52 14.50
N ALA A 258 1.93 -6.08 15.47
CA ALA A 258 3.13 -5.28 15.24
C ALA A 258 4.14 -6.05 14.38
N GLY A 259 4.31 -7.34 14.64
CA GLY A 259 5.14 -8.23 13.82
C GLY A 259 4.62 -8.34 12.39
N LEU A 260 3.30 -8.51 12.20
CA LEU A 260 2.67 -8.50 10.88
C LEU A 260 2.88 -7.16 10.19
N ILE A 261 2.56 -6.04 10.82
CA ILE A 261 2.76 -4.67 10.29
C ILE A 261 4.22 -4.46 9.89
N SER A 262 5.18 -4.87 10.72
CA SER A 262 6.61 -4.79 10.38
C SER A 262 6.98 -5.63 9.14
N GLN A 263 6.34 -6.80 8.98
CA GLN A 263 6.53 -7.67 7.82
C GLN A 263 5.94 -7.04 6.56
N TRP A 264 4.76 -6.43 6.65
CA TRP A 264 4.16 -5.64 5.57
C TRP A 264 5.07 -4.48 5.16
N TYR A 265 5.62 -3.74 6.13
CA TYR A 265 6.61 -2.69 5.87
C TYR A 265 7.88 -3.21 5.20
N HIS A 266 8.40 -4.36 5.63
CA HIS A 266 9.55 -4.99 4.97
C HIS A 266 9.22 -5.45 3.55
N LYS A 267 8.00 -5.98 3.34
CA LYS A 267 7.52 -6.42 2.03
C LYS A 267 7.33 -5.23 1.09
N ASP A 268 6.78 -4.12 1.55
CA ASP A 268 6.60 -2.90 0.75
C ASP A 268 7.93 -2.22 0.45
N SER A 269 8.81 -2.10 1.44
CA SER A 269 10.19 -1.62 1.27
C SER A 269 10.96 -2.46 0.24
N LEU A 270 10.86 -3.78 0.32
CA LEU A 270 11.47 -4.68 -0.66
C LEU A 270 10.83 -4.54 -2.02
N THR A 271 9.50 -4.42 -2.10
CA THR A 271 8.77 -4.25 -3.37
C THR A 271 9.18 -2.94 -4.06
N LEU A 272 9.32 -1.85 -3.30
CA LEU A 272 9.83 -0.56 -3.80
C LEU A 272 11.29 -0.66 -4.26
N ARG A 273 12.16 -1.34 -3.51
CA ARG A 273 13.58 -1.53 -3.90
C ARG A 273 13.75 -2.46 -5.11
N PHE A 274 12.94 -3.52 -5.21
CA PHE A 274 12.93 -4.40 -6.36
C PHE A 274 12.34 -3.69 -7.58
N SER A 275 11.33 -2.84 -7.38
CA SER A 275 10.79 -1.96 -8.42
C SER A 275 11.86 -1.02 -8.94
N ASP A 276 12.60 -0.32 -8.08
CA ASP A 276 13.59 0.67 -8.54
C ASP A 276 14.74 0.02 -9.32
N LYS A 277 15.26 -1.12 -8.87
CA LYS A 277 16.29 -1.86 -9.61
C LYS A 277 15.75 -2.47 -10.91
N HIS A 278 14.51 -2.96 -10.91
CA HIS A 278 13.88 -3.55 -12.08
C HIS A 278 13.57 -2.47 -13.13
N VAL A 279 12.96 -1.35 -12.73
CA VAL A 279 12.68 -0.19 -13.57
C VAL A 279 13.97 0.38 -14.16
N ASN A 280 15.03 0.52 -13.36
CA ASN A 280 16.34 0.97 -13.88
C ASN A 280 16.95 -0.02 -14.89
N ASN A 281 16.89 -1.32 -14.63
CA ASN A 281 17.41 -2.33 -15.56
C ASN A 281 16.59 -2.39 -16.87
N VAL A 282 15.26 -2.30 -16.79
CA VAL A 282 14.37 -2.27 -17.95
C VAL A 282 14.58 -0.98 -18.74
N GLY A 283 14.69 0.16 -18.06
CA GLY A 283 15.01 1.46 -18.66
C GLY A 283 16.34 1.44 -19.42
N MET A 284 17.39 0.87 -18.81
CA MET A 284 18.69 0.69 -19.48
C MET A 284 18.59 -0.22 -20.71
N LEU A 285 17.82 -1.31 -20.63
CA LEU A 285 17.60 -2.21 -21.76
C LEU A 285 16.88 -1.52 -22.92
N ILE A 286 15.86 -0.70 -22.64
CA ILE A 286 15.16 0.11 -23.64
C ILE A 286 16.11 1.12 -24.30
N CYS A 287 16.94 1.82 -23.52
CA CYS A 287 17.96 2.73 -24.05
C CYS A 287 18.94 2.03 -25.00
N VAL A 288 19.43 0.85 -24.62
CA VAL A 288 20.32 0.03 -25.48
C VAL A 288 19.60 -0.39 -26.77
N MET A 289 18.32 -0.77 -26.70
CA MET A 289 17.53 -1.09 -27.89
C MET A 289 17.35 0.11 -28.84
N ILE A 290 17.08 1.30 -28.32
CA ILE A 290 16.91 2.51 -29.14
C ILE A 290 18.22 2.85 -29.86
N ILE A 291 19.35 2.85 -29.14
CA ILE A 291 20.67 3.11 -29.71
C ILE A 291 21.02 2.04 -30.76
N GLY A 292 20.78 0.76 -30.45
CA GLY A 292 21.00 -0.35 -31.37
C GLY A 292 20.18 -0.22 -32.65
N SER A 293 18.91 0.17 -32.53
CA SER A 293 18.02 0.43 -33.68
C SER A 293 18.54 1.57 -34.56
N GLY A 294 18.97 2.69 -33.95
CA GLY A 294 19.53 3.82 -34.69
C GLY A 294 20.80 3.47 -35.48
N LEU A 295 21.71 2.70 -34.88
CA LEU A 295 22.92 2.22 -35.55
C LEU A 295 22.59 1.28 -36.72
N LEU A 296 21.60 0.40 -36.54
CA LEU A 296 21.16 -0.53 -37.57
C LEU A 296 20.54 0.22 -38.76
N GLN A 297 19.71 1.23 -38.50
CA GLN A 297 19.14 2.12 -39.53
C GLN A 297 20.24 2.84 -40.32
N ALA A 298 21.22 3.44 -39.64
CA ALA A 298 22.35 4.11 -40.29
C ALA A 298 23.17 3.16 -41.17
N PHE A 299 23.38 1.91 -40.71
CA PHE A 299 24.06 0.88 -41.49
C PHE A 299 23.30 0.53 -42.77
N PHE A 300 21.98 0.34 -42.71
CA PHE A 300 21.15 0.07 -43.88
C PHE A 300 21.18 1.22 -44.90
N ILE A 301 21.07 2.46 -44.43
CA ILE A 301 21.14 3.65 -45.30
C ILE A 301 22.49 3.69 -46.02
N LYS A 302 23.60 3.49 -45.31
CA LYS A 302 24.95 3.44 -45.92
C LYS A 302 25.05 2.35 -46.99
N LYS A 303 24.51 1.16 -46.71
CA LYS A 303 24.52 0.02 -47.66
C LYS A 303 23.71 0.31 -48.93
N LEU A 304 22.57 1.00 -48.79
CA LEU A 304 21.75 1.42 -49.94
C LEU A 304 22.48 2.45 -50.81
N PHE A 305 23.14 3.45 -50.20
CA PHE A 305 23.90 4.45 -50.94
C PHE A 305 25.13 3.86 -51.66
N LEU A 306 25.87 2.96 -51.01
CA LEU A 306 27.00 2.29 -51.66
C LEU A 306 26.58 1.49 -52.89
N ARG A 307 25.44 0.79 -52.81
CA ARG A 307 24.90 0.03 -53.94
C ARG A 307 24.43 0.93 -55.07
N ALA A 308 23.77 2.05 -54.75
CA ALA A 308 23.36 3.03 -55.75
C ALA A 308 24.55 3.68 -56.46
N GLN A 309 25.66 3.91 -55.75
CA GLN A 309 26.89 4.46 -56.32
C GLN A 309 27.60 3.47 -57.25
N GLU A 310 27.55 2.17 -56.93
CA GLU A 310 28.08 1.11 -57.78
C GLU A 310 27.29 0.96 -59.09
N GLU A 311 25.95 1.02 -59.03
CA GLU A 311 25.09 1.05 -60.22
C GLU A 311 25.31 2.31 -61.06
N SER A 312 25.55 3.47 -60.45
CA SER A 312 25.89 4.71 -61.16
C SER A 312 27.23 4.67 -61.90
N ASN A 313 28.19 3.87 -61.42
CA ASN A 313 29.52 3.76 -62.03
C ASN A 313 29.60 2.64 -63.07
N THR A 314 28.58 1.80 -63.19
CA THR A 314 28.53 0.78 -64.23
C THR A 314 28.13 1.48 -65.52
N ASP A 315 29.03 1.50 -66.51
CA ASP A 315 28.83 2.21 -67.78
C ASP A 315 27.43 1.98 -68.34
N PRO A 316 26.75 3.04 -68.85
CA PRO A 316 25.41 2.89 -69.38
C PRO A 316 25.42 1.76 -70.41
N PRO A 317 24.46 0.83 -70.36
CA PRO A 317 24.41 -0.26 -71.32
C PRO A 317 24.42 0.40 -72.70
N VAL A 318 25.44 0.06 -73.49
CA VAL A 318 25.56 0.53 -74.87
C VAL A 318 24.23 0.19 -75.53
N ILE A 319 23.43 1.23 -75.76
CA ILE A 319 22.19 1.13 -76.51
C ILE A 319 22.65 0.77 -77.92
N SER A 320 22.73 -0.54 -78.17
CA SER A 320 22.87 -1.08 -79.50
C SER A 320 21.60 -0.66 -80.23
N ASP A 321 21.75 0.36 -81.08
CA ASP A 321 20.75 0.83 -82.01
C ASP A 321 20.23 -0.35 -82.83
N GLN A 322 19.22 -1.07 -82.31
CA GLN A 322 18.45 -1.98 -83.14
C GLN A 322 17.52 -1.13 -84.00
N PRO A 323 17.65 -1.21 -85.34
CA PRO A 323 16.87 -0.40 -86.25
C PRO A 323 15.39 -0.71 -86.06
N ARG A 324 14.66 0.35 -85.71
CA ARG A 324 13.20 0.40 -85.59
C ARG A 324 12.60 -0.02 -86.93
N LYS A 325 12.21 -1.30 -87.06
CA LYS A 325 11.43 -1.79 -88.20
C LYS A 325 10.06 -1.12 -88.16
N SER A 326 9.86 -0.17 -89.06
CA SER A 326 8.55 0.38 -89.42
C SER A 326 7.70 -0.72 -90.04
N SER A 327 6.78 -1.30 -89.27
CA SER A 327 5.72 -2.14 -89.82
C SER A 327 4.52 -1.25 -90.12
N ASN A 328 4.40 -0.85 -91.39
CA ASN A 328 3.15 -0.43 -92.01
C ASN A 328 2.28 -1.67 -92.22
N SER A 329 1.04 -1.66 -91.74
CA SER A 329 -0.07 -2.48 -92.26
C SER A 329 -1.38 -1.80 -91.83
N ARG A 330 -2.00 -1.02 -92.73
CA ARG A 330 -3.17 -1.43 -93.53
C ARG A 330 -4.31 -2.00 -92.68
N LEU A 331 -5.32 -1.17 -92.43
CA LEU A 331 -6.70 -1.63 -92.32
C LEU A 331 -7.52 -0.90 -93.37
N ALA A 332 -8.16 -1.74 -94.20
CA ALA A 332 -9.26 -1.41 -95.08
C ALA A 332 -10.58 -1.49 -94.30
#